data_AF-A0A954NXJ4-F1
#
_entry.id   AF-A0A954NXJ4-F1
#
_cell.length_a   1.000
_cell.length_b   1.000
_cell.length_c   1.000
_cell.angle_alpha   90.00
_cell.angle_beta   90.00
_cell.angle_gamma   90.00
#
_symmetry.space_group_name_H-M   'P 1'
#
loop_
_entity.id
_entity.type
_entity.pdbx_description
1 polymer ?
#
loop_
_entity_poly.entity_id
_entity_poly.type
_entity_poly.pdbx_seq_one_letter_code
_entity_poly.pdbx_strand_id
1 'polypeptide(L)' 'CTPGFVVATRAFLDQNPSATLEEIQKGLGGNICRCGTYDGITKCALELAKGGA' A
#
# COMPACT_ATOMS: atom_id res chain seq x y z
N CYS A 1 -11.69 -5.28 4.13
CA CYS A 1 -10.69 -4.22 3.88
C CYS A 1 -9.89 -4.46 2.59
N THR A 2 -9.61 -5.71 2.20
CA THR A 2 -8.77 -6.05 1.04
C THR A 2 -9.13 -5.34 -0.28
N PRO A 3 -10.40 -5.28 -0.73
CA PRO A 3 -10.71 -4.56 -1.98
C PRO A 3 -10.38 -3.06 -1.91
N GLY A 4 -10.61 -2.44 -0.74
CA GLY A 4 -10.24 -1.04 -0.50
C GLY A 4 -8.73 -0.82 -0.59
N PHE A 5 -7.94 -1.71 0.02
CA PHE A 5 -6.48 -1.67 -0.10
C PHE A 5 -6.00 -1.87 -1.53
N VAL A 6 -6.57 -2.80 -2.31
CA VAL A 6 -6.15 -3.03 -3.70
C VAL A 6 -6.32 -1.75 -4.54
N VAL A 7 -7.50 -1.12 -4.47
CA VAL A 7 -7.77 0.10 -5.25
C VAL A 7 -6.96 1.29 -4.74
N ALA A 8 -6.86 1.47 -3.42
CA ALA A 8 -6.09 2.55 -2.82
C ALA A 8 -4.59 2.43 -3.13
N THR A 9 -4.02 1.23 -2.99
CA THR A 9 -2.60 0.96 -3.33
C THR A 9 -2.33 1.23 -4.79
N ARG A 10 -3.23 0.81 -5.71
CA ARG A 10 -3.07 1.10 -7.14
C ARG A 10 -3.05 2.60 -7.39
N ALA A 11 -4.08 3.32 -6.93
CA ALA A 11 -4.19 4.75 -7.15
C ALA A 11 -3.04 5.54 -6.52
N PHE A 12 -2.56 5.10 -5.35
CA PHE A 12 -1.42 5.68 -4.66
C PHE A 12 -0.11 5.48 -5.45
N LEU A 13 0.17 4.27 -5.92
CA LEU A 13 1.40 3.95 -6.67
C LEU A 13 1.40 4.52 -8.10
N ASP A 14 0.23 4.70 -8.72
CA ASP A 14 0.13 5.42 -10.00
C ASP A 14 0.64 6.87 -9.89
N GLN A 15 0.51 7.48 -8.70
CA GLN A 15 1.01 8.83 -8.42
C GLN A 15 2.41 8.83 -7.80
N ASN A 16 2.79 7.74 -7.10
CA ASN A 16 4.02 7.62 -6.33
C ASN A 16 4.74 6.30 -6.70
N PRO A 17 5.28 6.17 -7.91
CA PRO A 17 5.78 4.90 -8.44
C PRO A 17 7.00 4.35 -7.68
N SER A 18 7.73 5.19 -6.94
CA SER A 18 8.90 4.79 -6.14
C SER A 18 8.73 5.17 -4.66
N ALA A 19 7.49 5.07 -4.16
CA ALA A 19 7.16 5.40 -2.78
C ALA A 19 7.99 4.62 -1.76
N THR A 20 8.41 5.31 -0.71
CA THR A 20 9.06 4.75 0.47
C THR A 20 8.04 4.07 1.39
N LEU A 21 8.53 3.27 2.35
CA LEU A 21 7.67 2.60 3.33
C LEU A 21 6.81 3.60 4.13
N GLU A 22 7.41 4.73 4.52
CA GLU A 22 6.73 5.76 5.31
C GLU A 22 5.62 6.44 4.51
N GLU A 23 5.87 6.75 3.23
CA GLU A 23 4.87 7.30 2.33
C GLU A 23 3.71 6.33 2.09
N ILE A 24 3.99 5.03 1.96
CA ILE A 24 2.95 3.99 1.83
C ILE A 24 2.09 3.92 3.09
N GLN A 25 2.70 3.91 4.28
CA GLN A 25 1.96 3.87 5.55
C GLN A 25 1.04 5.09 5.70
N LYS A 26 1.55 6.28 5.36
CA LYS A 26 0.78 7.51 5.40
C LYS A 26 -0.32 7.55 4.35
N GLY A 27 -0.01 7.16 3.11
CA GLY A 27 -0.94 7.18 1.98
C GLY A 27 -2.08 6.17 2.11
N LEU A 28 -1.82 5.01 2.71
CA LEU A 28 -2.82 3.95 2.90
C LEU A 28 -3.50 3.97 4.26
N GLY A 29 -3.09 4.85 5.19
CA GLY A 29 -3.60 4.91 6.57
C GLY A 29 -5.12 5.15 6.70
N GLY A 30 -5.77 5.69 5.66
CA GLY A 30 -7.23 5.81 5.61
C GLY A 30 -7.98 4.49 5.42
N ASN A 31 -7.29 3.41 5.04
CA ASN A 31 -7.88 2.08 4.90
C ASN A 31 -7.68 1.27 6.18
N ILE A 32 -8.76 1.08 6.94
CA ILE A 32 -8.69 0.39 8.24
C ILE A 32 -8.85 -1.13 8.05
N CYS A 33 -7.92 -1.90 8.63
CA CYS A 33 -7.96 -3.35 8.71
C CYS A 33 -8.21 -3.80 10.16
N ARG A 34 -9.30 -4.52 10.42
CA ARG A 34 -9.58 -5.08 11.76
C ARG A 34 -8.79 -6.33 12.08
N CYS A 35 -8.41 -7.12 11.07
CA CYS A 35 -7.57 -8.30 11.25
C CYS A 35 -6.11 -7.95 11.59
N GLY A 36 -5.70 -6.68 11.41
CA GLY A 36 -4.36 -6.20 11.77
C GLY A 36 -3.25 -6.60 10.80
N THR A 37 -3.57 -7.12 9.61
CA THR A 37 -2.60 -7.62 8.61
C THR A 37 -1.88 -6.51 7.83
N TYR A 38 -1.64 -5.35 8.45
CA TYR A 38 -1.05 -4.18 7.79
C TYR A 38 0.36 -4.47 7.27
N ASP A 39 1.19 -5.18 8.03
CA ASP A 39 2.58 -5.49 7.63
C ASP A 39 2.65 -6.17 6.25
N GLY A 40 1.79 -7.17 6.00
CA GLY A 40 1.73 -7.84 4.70
C GLY A 40 1.26 -6.92 3.56
N ILE A 41 0.33 -6.02 3.85
CA ILE A 41 -0.17 -5.04 2.88
C ILE A 41 0.93 -4.03 2.53
N THR A 42 1.60 -3.47 3.53
CA THR A 42 2.65 -2.46 3.33
C THR A 42 3.88 -3.05 2.64
N LYS A 43 4.24 -4.30 2.96
CA LYS A 43 5.30 -5.04 2.24
C LYS A 43 4.96 -5.24 0.78
N CYS A 44 3.74 -5.70 0.47
CA CYS A 44 3.29 -5.88 -0.90
C CYS A 44 3.35 -4.57 -1.70
N ALA A 45 2.86 -3.46 -1.11
CA ALA A 45 2.93 -2.15 -1.75
C ALA A 45 4.38 -1.67 -1.98
N LEU A 46 5.29 -1.93 -1.04
CA LEU A 46 6.69 -1.56 -1.16
C LEU A 46 7.42 -2.35 -2.26
N GLU A 47 7.11 -3.64 -2.41
CA GLU A 47 7.67 -4.46 -3.50
C GLU A 47 7.17 -3.98 -4.87
N LEU A 48 5.89 -3.60 -4.99
CA LEU A 48 5.36 -2.99 -6.21
C LEU A 48 6.03 -1.66 -6.55
N ALA A 49 6.33 -0.81 -5.54
CA ALA A 49 7.05 0.44 -5.72
C ALA A 49 8.51 0.26 -6.20
N LYS A 50 9.09 -0.93 -6.06
CA LYS A 50 10.45 -1.26 -6.55
C LYS A 50 10.47 -1.83 -7.98
N GLY A 51 9.32 -1.88 -8.66
CA GLY A 51 9.20 -2.41 -10.02
C GLY A 51 8.45 -3.74 -10.13
N GLY A 52 7.95 -4.29 -9.02
CA GLY A 52 7.22 -5.56 -9.00
C GLY A 52 8.10 -6.76 -9.37
N ALA A 53 7.56 -7.97 -9.22
CA ALA A 53 8.12 -9.19 -9.80
C ALA A 53 7.49 -9.48 -11.17
#